data_AF-A0A1V6APG8-F1
#
_entry.id   AF-A0A1V6APG8-F1
#
_cell.length_a   1.000
_cell.length_b   1.000
_cell.length_c   1.000
_cell.angle_alpha   90.00
_cell.angle_beta   90.00
_cell.angle_gamma   90.00
#
_symmetry.space_group_name_H-M   'P 1'
#
loop_
_entity.id
_entity.type
_entity.pdbx_description
1 polymer ?
#
loop_
_entity_poly.entity_id
_entity_poly.type
_entity_poly.pdbx_seq_one_letter_code
_entity_poly.pdbx_strand_id
1 'polypeptide(L)'
;MKKGLKIVGNILLWLFVVIAVFMTIIAFSSTKNQNGVAVIFGRMPITILSESMDPTLKKGDLIISHELSAEEKGTLKEDDIITYKVDLNGDGFMELNTHRVISVRNSGGYVYYTTKGDNNAIADTQEVRYDNVVGIYNGSRVPGVGSVLNFLQTPTGFLVCVVIPLVLFLLYEIYNFIKVMISMKTDKQSKQYEEEIKKKAIEEYLAKQNAEQGKAESDSDSSKS
;
A
#
# COMPACT_ATOMS: atom_id res chain seq x y z
N MET A 1 23.30 -0.83 -17.87
CA MET A 1 22.36 0.22 -17.41
C MET A 1 20.87 -0.14 -17.57
N LYS A 2 20.39 -0.62 -18.73
CA LYS A 2 18.96 -0.93 -18.97
C LYS A 2 18.34 -2.03 -18.07
N LYS A 3 19.12 -3.03 -17.64
CA LYS A 3 18.63 -4.09 -16.72
C LYS A 3 18.47 -3.59 -15.28
N GLY A 4 19.45 -2.84 -14.78
CA GLY A 4 19.40 -2.24 -13.43
C GLY A 4 18.25 -1.25 -13.27
N LEU A 5 18.00 -0.40 -14.26
CA LEU A 5 16.88 0.55 -14.22
C LEU A 5 15.50 -0.14 -14.19
N LYS A 6 15.36 -1.29 -14.88
CA LYS A 6 14.13 -2.11 -14.83
C LYS A 6 13.93 -2.76 -13.46
N ILE A 7 15.00 -3.26 -12.85
CA ILE A 7 14.95 -3.90 -11.52
C ILE A 7 14.59 -2.86 -10.46
N VAL A 8 15.24 -1.69 -10.48
CA VAL A 8 14.94 -0.58 -9.57
C VAL A 8 13.51 -0.10 -9.75
N GLY A 9 13.03 0.07 -10.99
CA GLY A 9 11.65 0.45 -11.27
C GLY A 9 10.64 -0.57 -10.73
N ASN A 10 10.92 -1.87 -10.87
CA ASN A 10 10.03 -2.92 -10.36
C ASN A 10 10.01 -2.96 -8.82
N ILE A 11 11.17 -2.75 -8.17
CA ILE A 11 11.26 -2.65 -6.71
C ILE A 11 10.45 -1.44 -6.19
N LEU A 12 10.61 -0.28 -6.83
CA LEU A 12 9.86 0.93 -6.46
C LEU A 12 8.35 0.75 -6.64
N LEU A 13 7.93 0.07 -7.70
CA LEU A 13 6.52 -0.23 -7.94
C LEU A 13 5.96 -1.20 -6.89
N TRP A 14 6.66 -2.30 -6.62
CA TRP A 14 6.24 -3.23 -5.56
C TRP A 14 6.20 -2.56 -4.18
N LEU A 15 7.16 -1.68 -3.89
CA LEU A 15 7.13 -0.86 -2.68
C LEU A 15 5.90 0.04 -2.64
N PHE A 16 5.56 0.72 -3.74
CA PHE A 16 4.34 1.52 -3.84
C PHE A 16 3.08 0.69 -3.61
N VAL A 17 2.99 -0.51 -4.21
CA VAL A 17 1.86 -1.42 -4.02
C VAL A 17 1.75 -1.88 -2.57
N VAL A 18 2.86 -2.26 -1.93
CA VAL A 18 2.88 -2.65 -0.52
C VAL A 18 2.43 -1.51 0.38
N ILE A 19 2.91 -0.29 0.13
CA ILE A 19 2.48 0.92 0.85
C ILE A 19 0.98 1.17 0.63
N ALA A 20 0.50 1.07 -0.61
CA ALA A 20 -0.91 1.27 -0.92
C ALA A 20 -1.81 0.24 -0.22
N VAL A 21 -1.42 -1.04 -0.22
CA VAL A 21 -2.14 -2.11 0.51
C VAL A 21 -2.09 -1.87 2.02
N PHE A 22 -0.95 -1.43 2.55
CA PHE A 22 -0.86 -1.11 3.96
C PHE A 22 -1.77 0.06 4.33
N MET A 23 -1.77 1.14 3.53
CA MET A 23 -2.68 2.29 3.72
C MET A 23 -4.14 1.89 3.63
N THR A 24 -4.53 0.98 2.74
CA THR A 24 -5.92 0.49 2.65
C THR A 24 -6.29 -0.36 3.86
N ILE A 25 -5.39 -1.20 4.37
CA ILE A 25 -5.62 -1.94 5.61
C ILE A 25 -5.90 -0.97 6.77
N ILE A 26 -5.10 0.08 6.92
CA ILE A 26 -5.32 1.10 7.96
C ILE A 26 -6.67 1.78 7.78
N ALA A 27 -6.92 2.26 6.56
CA ALA A 27 -8.16 2.96 6.19
C ALA A 27 -9.42 2.15 6.51
N PHE A 28 -9.45 0.85 6.19
CA PHE A 28 -10.60 -0.02 6.42
C PHE A 28 -10.65 -0.62 7.84
N SER A 29 -9.51 -0.76 8.51
CA SER A 29 -9.45 -1.26 9.89
C SER A 29 -10.09 -0.27 10.87
N SER A 30 -9.94 1.04 10.63
CA SER A 30 -10.58 2.08 11.45
C SER A 30 -12.11 1.98 11.45
N THR A 31 -12.74 1.59 10.34
CA THR A 31 -14.21 1.50 10.24
C THR A 31 -14.82 0.29 10.96
N LYS A 32 -14.03 -0.76 11.28
CA LYS A 32 -14.55 -2.02 11.84
C LYS A 32 -14.28 -2.23 13.33
N ASN A 33 -13.42 -1.42 13.93
CA ASN A 33 -13.04 -1.61 15.33
C ASN A 33 -14.08 -0.95 16.26
N GLN A 34 -14.32 -1.51 17.46
CA GLN A 34 -15.28 -0.95 18.43
C GLN A 34 -14.96 0.49 18.83
N ASN A 35 -13.72 0.93 18.61
CA ASN A 35 -13.23 2.28 18.87
C ASN A 35 -13.26 3.22 17.66
N GLY A 36 -13.65 2.77 16.47
CA GLY A 36 -13.63 3.60 15.26
C GLY A 36 -12.22 3.99 14.77
N VAL A 37 -11.18 3.41 15.36
CA VAL A 37 -9.77 3.68 15.04
C VAL A 37 -8.98 2.38 14.93
N ALA A 38 -8.10 2.30 13.94
CA ALA A 38 -7.11 1.23 13.83
C ALA A 38 -6.05 1.38 14.94
N VAL A 39 -5.81 0.33 15.72
CA VAL A 39 -4.69 0.30 16.68
C VAL A 39 -3.54 -0.46 16.03
N ILE A 40 -2.39 0.21 15.85
CA ILE A 40 -1.22 -0.33 15.18
C ILE A 40 -0.04 -0.20 16.15
N PHE A 41 0.44 -1.32 16.69
CA PHE A 41 1.53 -1.34 17.68
C PHE A 41 1.29 -0.40 18.89
N GLY A 42 0.05 -0.33 19.41
CA GLY A 42 -0.31 0.55 20.53
C GLY A 42 -0.41 2.04 20.18
N ARG A 43 -0.40 2.37 18.88
CA ARG A 43 -0.58 3.72 18.35
C ARG A 43 -1.86 3.81 17.55
N MET A 44 -2.52 4.94 17.65
CA MET A 44 -3.81 5.21 17.03
C MET A 44 -3.66 6.38 16.04
N PRO A 45 -3.45 6.10 14.75
CA PRO A 45 -3.52 7.11 13.72
C PRO A 45 -4.95 7.65 13.61
N ILE A 46 -5.14 8.93 13.92
CA ILE A 46 -6.44 9.61 13.88
C ILE A 46 -6.31 10.80 12.93
N THR A 47 -7.23 10.91 11.98
CA THR A 47 -7.27 12.05 11.06
C THR A 47 -8.09 13.19 11.67
N ILE A 48 -7.54 14.40 11.63
CA ILE A 48 -8.27 15.60 12.05
C ILE A 48 -9.20 16.04 10.92
N LEU A 49 -10.51 16.02 11.18
CA LEU A 49 -11.56 16.25 10.18
C LEU A 49 -12.03 17.71 10.11
N SER A 50 -11.87 18.46 11.21
CA SER A 50 -12.36 19.83 11.39
C SER A 50 -11.22 20.83 11.62
N GLU A 51 -11.56 22.10 11.65
CA GLU A 51 -10.64 23.21 11.97
C GLU A 51 -10.75 23.63 13.45
N SER A 52 -11.43 22.84 14.29
CA SER A 52 -11.69 23.19 15.70
C SER A 52 -10.43 23.21 16.56
N MET A 53 -9.36 22.56 16.12
CA MET A 53 -8.07 22.50 16.81
C MET A 53 -7.00 23.40 16.17
N ASP A 54 -7.33 24.23 15.19
CA ASP A 54 -6.37 25.20 14.62
C ASP A 54 -5.98 26.26 15.69
N PRO A 55 -4.71 26.67 15.80
CA PRO A 55 -3.55 26.31 14.97
C PRO A 55 -2.78 25.08 15.44
N THR A 56 -3.14 24.47 16.57
CA THR A 56 -2.41 23.35 17.17
C THR A 56 -2.41 22.11 16.28
N LEU A 57 -3.59 21.74 15.77
CA LEU A 57 -3.79 20.64 14.84
C LEU A 57 -4.62 21.13 13.65
N LYS A 58 -4.09 20.95 12.44
CA LYS A 58 -4.77 21.41 11.24
C LYS A 58 -5.67 20.33 10.67
N LYS A 59 -6.76 20.76 10.03
CA LYS A 59 -7.61 19.87 9.24
C LYS A 59 -6.77 19.12 8.21
N GLY A 60 -6.92 17.79 8.17
CA GLY A 60 -6.15 16.91 7.28
C GLY A 60 -4.83 16.42 7.84
N ASP A 61 -4.43 16.84 9.05
CA ASP A 61 -3.31 16.24 9.76
C ASP A 61 -3.65 14.82 10.21
N LEU A 62 -2.65 13.93 10.18
CA LEU A 62 -2.72 12.64 10.85
C LEU A 62 -2.02 12.78 12.21
N ILE A 63 -2.76 12.65 13.30
CA ILE A 63 -2.16 12.57 14.63
C ILE A 63 -1.93 11.12 15.03
N ILE A 64 -0.86 10.89 15.77
CA ILE A 64 -0.55 9.58 16.33
C ILE A 64 -0.83 9.64 17.83
N SER A 65 -2.04 9.24 18.20
CA SER A 65 -2.46 9.17 19.60
C SER A 65 -2.04 7.86 20.24
N HIS A 66 -1.92 7.85 21.56
CA HIS A 66 -1.62 6.66 22.33
C HIS A 66 -2.90 6.11 22.95
N GLU A 67 -3.04 4.79 22.91
CA GLU A 67 -4.10 4.10 23.64
C GLU A 67 -3.80 4.17 25.13
N LEU A 68 -4.82 4.53 25.91
CA LEU A 68 -4.71 4.67 27.36
C LEU A 68 -5.36 3.48 28.05
N SER A 69 -4.72 2.99 29.11
CA SER A 69 -5.34 2.08 30.07
C SER A 69 -6.48 2.77 30.85
N ALA A 70 -7.34 2.00 31.51
CA ALA A 70 -8.45 2.54 32.30
C ALA A 70 -7.98 3.48 33.43
N GLU A 71 -6.83 3.20 34.04
CA GLU A 71 -6.23 4.03 35.09
C GLU A 71 -5.73 5.35 34.51
N GLU A 72 -5.00 5.31 33.39
CA GLU A 72 -4.48 6.52 32.74
C GLU A 72 -5.61 7.45 32.30
N LYS A 73 -6.70 6.89 31.75
CA LYS A 73 -7.90 7.65 31.38
C LYS A 73 -8.52 8.40 32.55
N GLY A 74 -8.34 7.96 33.80
CA GLY A 74 -8.83 8.64 35.01
C GLY A 74 -7.87 9.69 35.57
N THR A 75 -6.68 9.86 34.99
CA THR A 75 -5.61 10.73 35.51
C THR A 75 -5.21 11.86 34.55
N LEU A 76 -6.00 12.07 33.50
CA LEU A 76 -5.79 13.14 32.52
C LEU A 76 -5.97 14.50 33.19
N LYS A 77 -5.27 15.50 32.67
CA LYS A 77 -5.15 16.83 33.26
C LYS A 77 -5.68 17.89 32.31
N GLU A 78 -5.86 19.08 32.85
CA GLU A 78 -6.05 20.28 32.04
C GLU A 78 -4.89 20.43 31.05
N ASP A 79 -5.22 20.98 29.88
CA ASP A 79 -4.37 21.12 28.70
C ASP A 79 -4.05 19.85 27.90
N ASP A 80 -4.40 18.65 28.38
CA ASP A 80 -4.27 17.42 27.58
C ASP A 80 -5.20 17.47 26.35
N ILE A 81 -4.69 17.07 25.18
CA ILE A 81 -5.51 16.91 23.97
C ILE A 81 -5.91 15.45 23.88
N ILE A 82 -7.22 15.21 23.93
CA ILE A 82 -7.78 13.87 23.98
C ILE A 82 -8.70 13.62 22.79
N THR A 83 -8.68 12.40 22.28
CA THR A 83 -9.69 11.90 21.35
C THR A 83 -10.68 11.05 22.13
N TYR A 84 -11.97 11.34 21.98
CA TYR A 84 -13.05 10.66 22.70
C TYR A 84 -14.24 10.40 21.79
N LYS A 85 -15.09 9.47 22.22
CA LYS A 85 -16.34 9.17 21.53
C LYS A 85 -17.46 10.08 22.04
N VAL A 86 -18.19 10.69 21.12
CA VAL A 86 -19.34 11.54 21.41
C VAL A 86 -20.36 11.42 20.28
N ASP A 87 -21.63 11.41 20.65
CA ASP A 87 -22.71 11.58 19.69
C ASP A 87 -22.89 13.09 19.47
N LEU A 88 -22.39 13.59 18.35
CA LEU A 88 -22.43 15.02 18.03
C LEU A 88 -23.83 15.49 17.59
N ASN A 89 -24.64 14.58 17.04
CA ASN A 89 -25.91 14.92 16.39
C ASN A 89 -27.14 14.42 17.16
N GLY A 90 -26.94 13.66 18.23
CA GLY A 90 -28.01 13.03 19.00
C GLY A 90 -28.73 11.91 18.24
N ASP A 91 -28.10 11.36 17.21
CA ASP A 91 -28.67 10.33 16.33
C ASP A 91 -28.33 8.90 16.79
N GLY A 92 -27.60 8.77 17.90
CA GLY A 92 -27.14 7.52 18.48
C GLY A 92 -25.84 6.99 17.86
N PHE A 93 -25.24 7.69 16.89
CA PHE A 93 -23.97 7.31 16.29
C PHE A 93 -22.81 8.00 17.01
N MET A 94 -21.97 7.18 17.64
CA MET A 94 -20.78 7.67 18.33
C MET A 94 -19.68 8.03 17.32
N GLU A 95 -19.35 9.31 17.24
CA GLU A 95 -18.27 9.85 16.43
C GLU A 95 -17.04 10.16 17.27
N LEU A 96 -15.88 10.28 16.63
CA LEU A 96 -14.64 10.65 17.32
C LEU A 96 -14.43 12.15 17.23
N ASN A 97 -14.27 12.78 18.38
CA ASN A 97 -13.89 14.18 18.48
C ASN A 97 -12.56 14.33 19.22
N THR A 98 -11.74 15.29 18.80
CA THR A 98 -10.42 15.54 19.40
C THR A 98 -10.34 16.99 19.85
N HIS A 99 -10.33 17.21 21.16
CA HIS A 99 -10.32 18.54 21.77
C HIS A 99 -9.41 18.59 23.00
N ARG A 100 -9.12 19.80 23.49
CA ARG A 100 -8.31 20.03 24.68
C ARG A 100 -9.16 19.98 25.94
N VAL A 101 -8.68 19.33 26.99
CA VAL A 101 -9.29 19.34 28.32
C VAL A 101 -9.09 20.71 28.95
N ILE A 102 -10.19 21.36 29.36
CA ILE A 102 -10.15 22.66 30.04
C ILE A 102 -10.50 22.58 31.53
N SER A 103 -11.16 21.49 31.95
CA SER A 103 -11.42 21.22 33.37
C SER A 103 -11.70 19.74 33.63
N VAL A 104 -11.33 19.29 34.82
CA VAL A 104 -11.53 17.91 35.30
C VAL A 104 -12.47 17.93 36.51
N ARG A 105 -13.52 17.09 36.47
CA ARG A 105 -14.52 16.99 37.53
C ARG A 105 -14.68 15.55 38.02
N ASN A 106 -14.58 15.36 39.32
CA ASN A 106 -14.83 14.07 39.97
C ASN A 106 -16.24 14.05 40.55
N SER A 107 -17.07 13.10 40.12
CA SER A 107 -18.45 12.98 40.58
C SER A 107 -18.91 11.53 40.59
N GLY A 108 -19.49 11.07 41.71
CA GLY A 108 -20.06 9.71 41.81
C GLY A 108 -19.05 8.57 41.61
N GLY A 109 -17.77 8.79 41.94
CA GLY A 109 -16.70 7.81 41.72
C GLY A 109 -16.14 7.76 40.29
N TYR A 110 -16.58 8.67 39.42
CA TYR A 110 -16.11 8.77 38.04
C TYR A 110 -15.46 10.12 37.76
N VAL A 111 -14.56 10.13 36.76
CA VAL A 111 -13.92 11.33 36.25
C VAL A 111 -14.62 11.79 34.97
N TYR A 112 -14.87 13.08 34.90
CA TYR A 112 -15.47 13.77 33.77
C TYR A 112 -14.54 14.89 33.29
N TYR A 113 -14.45 15.04 31.97
CA TYR A 113 -13.62 16.03 31.31
C TYR A 113 -14.51 17.00 30.56
N THR A 114 -14.32 18.30 30.80
CA THR A 114 -14.86 19.33 29.92
C THR A 114 -13.81 19.63 28.87
N THR A 115 -14.20 19.54 27.60
CA THR A 115 -13.31 19.73 26.46
C THR A 115 -13.68 20.98 25.68
N LYS A 116 -12.71 21.50 24.94
CA LYS A 116 -12.87 22.64 24.05
C LYS A 116 -11.88 22.54 22.89
N GLY A 117 -12.35 22.80 21.67
CA GLY A 117 -11.47 23.00 20.52
C GLY A 117 -10.66 24.28 20.66
N ASP A 118 -9.37 24.25 20.34
CA ASP A 118 -8.47 25.41 20.43
C ASP A 118 -8.97 26.64 19.64
N ASN A 119 -9.71 26.40 18.54
CA ASN A 119 -10.32 27.42 17.69
C ASN A 119 -11.80 27.71 18.02
N ASN A 120 -12.38 27.00 19.01
CA ASN A 120 -13.79 27.19 19.37
C ASN A 120 -13.95 28.37 20.34
N ALA A 121 -15.05 29.11 20.23
CA ALA A 121 -15.35 30.20 21.16
C ALA A 121 -15.80 29.68 22.54
N ILE A 122 -16.66 28.66 22.52
CA ILE A 122 -17.28 28.05 23.70
C ILE A 122 -16.72 26.64 23.95
N ALA A 123 -16.81 26.19 25.19
CA ALA A 123 -16.54 24.81 25.55
C ALA A 123 -17.62 23.87 25.01
N ASP A 124 -17.29 22.59 24.87
CA ASP A 124 -18.25 21.57 24.46
C ASP A 124 -19.33 21.42 25.55
N THR A 125 -20.58 21.31 25.12
CA THR A 125 -21.74 21.26 26.04
C THR A 125 -21.83 19.95 26.80
N GLN A 126 -21.35 18.85 26.21
CA GLN A 126 -21.38 17.53 26.81
C GLN A 126 -20.03 17.23 27.48
N GLU A 127 -20.06 16.95 28.78
CA GLU A 127 -18.89 16.43 29.49
C GLU A 127 -18.55 15.00 29.03
N VAL A 128 -17.27 14.72 28.93
CA VAL A 128 -16.72 13.44 28.49
C VAL A 128 -16.39 12.59 29.71
N ARG A 129 -17.07 11.45 29.88
CA ARG A 129 -16.71 10.48 30.91
C ARG A 129 -15.40 9.77 30.54
N TYR A 130 -14.56 9.47 31.53
CA TYR A 130 -13.21 8.91 31.32
C TYR A 130 -13.17 7.65 30.42
N ASP A 131 -14.19 6.80 30.46
CA ASP A 131 -14.28 5.58 29.67
C ASP A 131 -14.56 5.81 28.19
N ASN A 132 -15.15 6.97 27.84
CA ASN A 132 -15.34 7.39 26.45
C ASN A 132 -14.06 7.97 25.83
N VAL A 133 -13.02 8.23 26.63
CA VAL A 133 -11.72 8.64 26.11
C VAL A 133 -11.08 7.45 25.38
N VAL A 134 -10.68 7.68 24.13
CA VAL A 134 -10.05 6.68 23.27
C VAL A 134 -8.54 6.78 23.39
N GLY A 135 -7.98 8.00 23.32
CA GLY A 135 -6.55 8.21 23.45
C GLY A 135 -6.15 9.65 23.68
N ILE A 136 -4.85 9.83 23.91
CA ILE A 136 -4.21 11.13 24.14
C ILE A 136 -3.21 11.45 23.03
N TYR A 137 -3.18 12.73 22.64
CA TYR A 137 -2.21 13.26 21.69
C TYR A 137 -0.95 13.74 22.41
N ASN A 138 0.19 13.10 22.10
CA ASN A 138 1.48 13.39 22.72
C ASN A 138 2.44 14.20 21.83
N GLY A 139 1.90 14.98 20.88
CA GLY A 139 2.71 15.87 20.03
C GLY A 139 3.20 15.30 18.69
N SER A 140 2.88 14.04 18.38
CA SER A 140 3.25 13.42 17.10
C SER A 140 2.17 13.62 16.05
N ARG A 141 2.44 14.51 15.08
CA ARG A 141 1.55 14.73 13.92
C ARG A 141 2.32 14.65 12.60
N VAL A 142 1.64 14.18 11.55
CA VAL A 142 2.14 14.17 10.18
C VAL A 142 1.21 15.03 9.32
N PRO A 143 1.65 16.22 8.87
CA PRO A 143 0.80 17.13 8.14
C PRO A 143 0.30 16.54 6.81
N GLY A 144 -0.98 16.74 6.49
CA GLY A 144 -1.59 16.39 5.20
C GLY A 144 -1.80 14.90 4.91
N VAL A 145 -1.19 13.98 5.68
CA VAL A 145 -1.39 12.52 5.49
C VAL A 145 -2.82 12.11 5.80
N GLY A 146 -3.46 12.75 6.78
CA GLY A 146 -4.85 12.50 7.11
C GLY A 146 -5.78 12.76 5.92
N SER A 147 -5.56 13.84 5.16
CA SER A 147 -6.29 14.12 3.92
C SER A 147 -6.11 13.03 2.86
N VAL A 148 -4.88 12.51 2.71
CA VAL A 148 -4.60 11.41 1.77
C VAL A 148 -5.34 10.14 2.19
N LEU A 149 -5.33 9.81 3.48
CA LEU A 149 -6.04 8.65 4.02
C LEU A 149 -7.55 8.76 3.84
N ASN A 150 -8.13 9.93 4.15
CA ASN A 150 -9.55 10.19 3.94
C ASN A 150 -9.93 10.08 2.47
N PHE A 151 -9.09 10.60 1.56
CA PHE A 151 -9.33 10.46 0.12
C PHE A 151 -9.27 8.99 -0.31
N LEU A 152 -8.28 8.22 0.16
CA LEU A 152 -8.16 6.78 -0.11
C LEU A 152 -9.34 5.95 0.41
N GLN A 153 -10.00 6.39 1.49
CA GLN A 153 -11.23 5.76 2.01
C GLN A 153 -12.44 6.00 1.11
N THR A 154 -12.44 7.03 0.26
CA THR A 154 -13.53 7.25 -0.70
C THR A 154 -13.49 6.21 -1.83
N PRO A 155 -14.64 5.79 -2.39
CA PRO A 155 -14.68 4.88 -3.52
C PRO A 155 -13.84 5.39 -4.72
N THR A 156 -13.90 6.69 -4.98
CA THR A 156 -13.15 7.34 -6.06
C THR A 156 -11.65 7.32 -5.78
N GLY A 157 -11.22 7.70 -4.58
CA GLY A 157 -9.80 7.72 -4.22
C GLY A 157 -9.20 6.31 -4.18
N PHE A 158 -9.93 5.33 -3.67
CA PHE A 158 -9.53 3.93 -3.75
C PHE A 158 -9.35 3.46 -5.20
N LEU A 159 -10.31 3.76 -6.09
CA LEU A 159 -10.24 3.39 -7.50
C LEU A 159 -9.04 4.03 -8.20
N VAL A 160 -8.83 5.33 -8.00
CA VAL A 160 -7.78 6.09 -8.70
C VAL A 160 -6.39 5.76 -8.17
N CYS A 161 -6.21 5.65 -6.85
CA CYS A 161 -4.89 5.47 -6.25
C CYS A 161 -4.47 4.01 -6.09
N VAL A 162 -5.40 3.06 -6.08
CA VAL A 162 -5.11 1.64 -5.85
C VAL A 162 -5.47 0.80 -7.07
N VAL A 163 -6.73 0.83 -7.51
CA VAL A 163 -7.23 -0.07 -8.56
C VAL A 163 -6.58 0.22 -9.91
N ILE A 164 -6.58 1.47 -10.37
CA ILE A 164 -6.01 1.84 -11.66
C ILE A 164 -4.50 1.49 -11.74
N PRO A 165 -3.64 1.90 -10.78
CA PRO A 165 -2.23 1.54 -10.82
C PRO A 165 -1.99 0.03 -10.80
N LEU A 166 -2.78 -0.72 -10.03
CA LEU A 166 -2.68 -2.18 -9.98
C LEU A 166 -3.03 -2.82 -11.33
N VAL A 167 -4.11 -2.37 -11.98
CA VAL A 167 -4.51 -2.86 -13.30
C VAL A 167 -3.46 -2.52 -14.36
N LEU A 168 -2.95 -1.28 -14.36
CA LEU A 168 -1.89 -0.87 -15.29
C LEU A 168 -0.62 -1.71 -15.11
N PHE A 169 -0.25 -2.00 -13.86
CA PHE A 169 0.87 -2.88 -13.56
C PHE A 169 0.63 -4.30 -14.08
N LEU A 170 -0.56 -4.86 -13.83
CA LEU A 170 -0.91 -6.19 -14.32
C LEU A 170 -0.86 -6.27 -15.85
N LEU A 171 -1.38 -5.26 -16.56
CA LEU A 171 -1.30 -5.17 -18.02
C LEU A 171 0.14 -5.08 -18.51
N TYR A 172 1.00 -4.31 -17.82
CA TYR A 172 2.41 -4.20 -18.14
C TYR A 172 3.15 -5.54 -17.97
N GLU A 173 2.89 -6.26 -16.89
CA GLU A 173 3.47 -7.58 -16.64
C GLU A 173 2.99 -8.62 -17.67
N ILE A 174 1.70 -8.61 -18.03
CA ILE A 174 1.18 -9.47 -19.11
C ILE A 174 1.88 -9.17 -20.44
N TYR A 175 2.02 -7.89 -20.79
CA TYR A 175 2.72 -7.50 -22.01
C TYR A 175 4.18 -7.99 -22.04
N ASN A 176 4.90 -7.80 -20.93
CA ASN A 176 6.28 -8.28 -20.79
C ASN A 176 6.36 -9.80 -20.88
N PHE A 177 5.44 -10.51 -20.23
CA PHE A 177 5.36 -11.96 -20.26
C PHE A 177 5.14 -12.49 -21.68
N ILE A 178 4.16 -11.93 -22.41
CA ILE A 178 3.88 -12.30 -23.80
C ILE A 178 5.09 -12.02 -24.69
N LYS A 179 5.74 -10.86 -24.54
CA LYS A 179 6.93 -10.50 -25.31
C LYS A 179 8.07 -11.50 -25.09
N VAL A 180 8.31 -11.89 -23.84
CA VAL A 180 9.35 -12.88 -23.50
C VAL A 180 8.98 -14.25 -24.09
N MET A 181 7.74 -14.69 -23.94
CA MET A 181 7.25 -15.96 -24.49
C MET A 181 7.41 -16.04 -26.02
N ILE A 182 7.11 -14.94 -26.73
CA ILE A 182 7.30 -14.88 -28.19
C ILE A 182 8.80 -14.95 -28.52
N SER A 183 9.65 -14.16 -27.84
CA SER A 183 11.10 -14.20 -28.10
C SER A 183 11.72 -15.58 -27.85
N MET A 184 11.26 -16.31 -26.82
CA MET A 184 11.73 -17.67 -26.54
C MET A 184 11.31 -18.67 -27.62
N LYS A 185 10.10 -18.53 -28.19
CA LYS A 185 9.65 -19.37 -29.31
C LYS A 185 10.47 -19.09 -30.57
N THR A 186 10.69 -17.81 -30.89
CA THR A 186 11.50 -17.41 -32.06
C THR A 186 12.95 -17.90 -31.94
N ASP A 187 13.58 -17.73 -30.77
CA ASP A 187 14.95 -18.21 -30.52
C ASP A 187 15.07 -19.74 -30.56
N LYS A 188 14.03 -20.47 -30.12
CA LYS A 188 14.02 -21.93 -30.18
C LYS A 188 13.89 -22.40 -31.63
N GLN A 189 13.01 -21.76 -32.41
CA GLN A 189 12.78 -22.08 -33.82
C GLN A 189 14.00 -21.76 -34.69
N SER A 190 14.69 -20.64 -34.45
CA SER A 190 15.91 -20.28 -35.19
C SER A 190 17.04 -21.28 -34.94
N LYS A 191 17.25 -21.70 -33.68
CA LYS A 191 18.24 -22.73 -33.33
C LYS A 191 17.95 -24.07 -33.99
N GLN A 192 16.68 -24.50 -34.01
CA GLN A 192 16.27 -25.73 -34.69
C GLN A 192 16.53 -25.66 -36.19
N TYR A 193 16.21 -24.53 -36.84
CA TYR A 193 16.47 -24.33 -38.26
C TYR A 193 17.97 -24.33 -38.60
N GLU A 194 18.81 -23.70 -37.77
CA GLU A 194 20.26 -23.74 -37.92
C GLU A 194 20.83 -25.16 -37.79
N GLU A 195 20.33 -25.96 -36.84
CA GLU A 195 20.71 -27.36 -36.69
C GLU A 195 20.32 -28.22 -37.89
N GLU A 196 19.13 -28.00 -38.46
CA GLU A 196 18.68 -28.69 -39.68
C GLU A 196 19.54 -28.36 -40.90
N ILE A 197 19.88 -27.08 -41.10
CA ILE A 197 20.78 -26.67 -42.20
C ILE A 197 22.14 -27.33 -42.05
N LYS A 198 22.71 -27.31 -40.83
CA LYS A 198 24.02 -27.94 -40.57
C LYS A 198 23.99 -29.44 -40.87
N LYS A 199 22.91 -30.15 -40.49
CA LYS A 199 22.75 -31.57 -40.81
C LYS A 199 22.70 -31.83 -42.32
N LYS A 200 21.90 -31.07 -43.06
CA LYS A 200 21.79 -31.21 -44.52
C LYS A 200 23.11 -30.96 -45.24
N ALA A 201 23.85 -29.93 -44.83
CA ALA A 201 25.15 -29.61 -45.42
C ALA A 201 26.19 -30.74 -45.19
N ILE A 202 26.18 -31.36 -44.00
CA ILE A 202 27.05 -32.50 -43.67
C ILE A 202 26.66 -33.72 -44.51
N GLU A 203 25.38 -34.02 -44.64
CA GLU A 203 24.87 -35.15 -45.43
C GLU A 203 25.22 -35.01 -46.92
N GLU A 204 25.05 -33.81 -47.49
CA GLU A 204 25.44 -33.52 -48.87
C GLU A 204 26.95 -33.65 -49.09
N TYR A 205 27.76 -33.19 -48.13
CA TYR A 205 29.21 -33.34 -48.17
C TYR A 205 29.64 -34.82 -48.17
N LEU A 206 29.07 -35.62 -47.26
CA LEU A 206 29.33 -37.06 -47.18
C LEU A 206 28.87 -37.80 -48.45
N ALA A 207 27.71 -37.43 -49.00
CA ALA A 207 27.19 -38.03 -50.24
C ALA A 207 28.10 -37.73 -51.45
N LYS A 208 28.63 -36.50 -51.56
CA LYS A 208 29.62 -36.14 -52.58
C LYS A 208 30.91 -36.92 -52.42
N GLN A 209 31.42 -37.03 -51.18
CA GLN A 209 32.64 -37.79 -50.90
C GLN A 209 32.48 -39.28 -51.27
N ASN A 210 31.34 -39.89 -50.91
CA ASN A 210 31.06 -41.28 -51.26
C ASN A 210 30.87 -41.49 -52.77
N ALA A 211 30.26 -40.53 -53.48
CA ALA A 211 30.11 -40.58 -54.93
C ALA A 211 31.45 -40.41 -55.67
N GLU A 212 32.36 -39.58 -55.15
CA GLU A 212 33.72 -39.43 -55.65
C GLU A 212 34.57 -40.68 -55.39
N GLN A 213 34.44 -41.29 -54.21
CA GLN A 213 35.11 -42.57 -53.90
C GLN A 213 34.58 -43.72 -54.77
N GLY A 214 33.27 -43.84 -54.97
CA GLY A 214 32.68 -44.86 -55.84
C GLY A 214 33.06 -44.70 -57.31
N LYS A 215 33.23 -43.46 -57.80
CA LYS A 215 33.75 -43.21 -59.16
C LYS A 215 35.23 -43.55 -59.30
N ALA A 216 36.04 -43.26 -58.27
CA ALA A 216 37.46 -43.63 -58.26
C ALA A 216 37.65 -45.16 -58.26
N GLU A 217 36.76 -45.90 -57.59
CA GLU A 217 36.76 -47.37 -57.64
C GLU A 217 36.29 -47.91 -59.00
N SER A 218 35.25 -47.33 -59.63
CA SER A 218 34.77 -47.78 -60.94
C SER A 218 35.75 -47.48 -62.10
N ASP A 219 36.46 -46.35 -62.05
CA ASP A 219 37.51 -46.02 -63.04
C ASP A 219 38.76 -46.89 -62.86
N SER A 220 39.03 -47.37 -61.64
CA SER A 220 40.14 -48.30 -61.40
C SER A 220 39.88 -49.71 -61.96
N ASP A 221 38.62 -50.15 -62.00
CA ASP A 221 38.21 -51.48 -62.47
C ASP A 221 38.08 -51.56 -64.01
N SER A 222 37.71 -50.46 -64.68
CA SER A 222 37.66 -50.39 -66.16
C SER A 222 39.02 -50.29 -66.84
N SER A 223 40.09 -49.95 -66.11
CA SER A 223 41.48 -49.92 -66.64
C SER A 223 42.17 -51.30 -66.67
N LYS A 224 41.50 -52.36 -66.19
CA LYS A 224 42.01 -53.73 -66.10
C LYS A 224 41.39 -54.74 -67.08
N SER A 225 40.54 -54.32 -68.03
CA SER A 225 40.01 -55.16 -69.11
C SER A 225 40.38 -54.66 -70.50
#